data_AF-A0A1R3JRL0-F1
#
_entry.id   AF-A0A1R3JRL0-F1
#
_cell.length_a   1.000
_cell.length_b   1.000
_cell.length_c   1.000
_cell.angle_alpha   90.00
_cell.angle_beta   90.00
_cell.angle_gamma   90.00
#
_symmetry.space_group_name_H-M   'P 1'
#
loop_
_entity.id
_entity.type
_entity.pdbx_description
1 polymer ?
#
loop_
_entity_poly.entity_id
_entity_poly.type
_entity_poly.pdbx_seq_one_letter_code
_entity_poly.pdbx_strand_id
1 'polypeptide(L)'
;MEVVDLSMISEEEMGELSIKGRSQITAASMVEEFIVPVMKMGLLCSATSRSERMIMTLVVNKLIDIKQSFLELKSNNKRRI
;
A
#
# COMPACT_ATOMS: atom_id res chain seq x y z
N MET A 1 -0.75 16.74 -15.00
CA MET A 1 -0.85 15.65 -14.01
C MET A 1 0.18 15.97 -12.96
N GLU A 2 -0.25 16.37 -11.76
CA GLU A 2 0.70 16.68 -10.69
C GLU A 2 1.35 15.39 -10.24
N VAL A 3 2.67 15.32 -10.39
CA VAL A 3 3.48 14.21 -9.90
C VAL A 3 3.41 14.24 -8.39
N VAL A 4 2.87 13.16 -7.80
CA VAL A 4 2.88 12.99 -6.35
C VAL A 4 4.33 12.79 -5.94
N ASP A 5 4.88 13.76 -5.20
CA ASP A 5 6.22 13.68 -4.65
C ASP A 5 6.22 12.69 -3.47
N LEU A 6 6.82 11.51 -3.68
CA LEU A 6 6.91 10.46 -2.66
C LEU A 6 7.77 10.87 -1.45
N SER A 7 8.56 11.96 -1.55
CA SER A 7 9.33 12.49 -0.42
C SER A 7 8.47 13.13 0.67
N MET A 8 7.20 13.41 0.38
CA MET A 8 6.22 13.97 1.34
C MET A 8 5.63 12.89 2.27
N ILE A 9 5.96 11.61 2.05
CA ILE A 9 5.64 10.53 2.99
C ILE A 9 6.71 10.59 4.09
N SER A 10 6.41 11.33 5.16
CA SER A 10 7.28 11.65 6.28
C SER A 10 8.25 10.52 6.67
N GLU A 11 9.55 10.84 6.64
CA GLU A 11 10.68 10.01 7.10
C GLU A 11 10.72 9.79 8.62
N GLU A 12 9.73 10.31 9.36
CA GLU A 12 9.63 10.28 10.82
C GLU A 12 9.18 8.91 11.37
N GLU A 13 9.84 7.82 10.97
CA GLU A 13 9.98 6.59 11.77
C GLU A 13 11.02 5.62 11.15
N MET A 14 11.92 6.09 10.28
CA MET A 14 12.87 5.22 9.59
C MET A 14 14.21 5.16 10.32
N GLY A 15 14.23 4.43 11.44
CA GLY A 15 15.49 3.94 12.01
C GLY A 15 16.14 2.98 11.01
N GLU A 16 17.13 3.47 10.26
CA GLU A 16 18.05 2.63 9.49
C GLU A 16 18.81 1.72 10.47
N LEU A 17 18.31 0.51 10.70
CA LEU A 17 19.09 -0.55 11.32
C LEU A 17 19.47 -1.56 10.25
N SER A 18 20.60 -1.26 9.61
CA SER A 18 21.31 -2.15 8.69
C SER A 18 21.71 -3.43 9.43
N ILE A 19 20.93 -4.51 9.23
CA ILE A 19 21.33 -5.86 9.60
C ILE A 19 21.18 -6.77 8.36
N LYS A 20 22.33 -7.28 7.95
CA LYS A 20 22.59 -8.21 6.85
C LYS A 20 21.79 -9.51 7.06
N GLY A 21 20.89 -9.85 6.12
CA GLY A 21 20.32 -11.21 6.02
C GLY A 21 18.80 -11.39 6.16
N ARG A 22 17.98 -10.34 6.02
CA ARG A 22 16.50 -10.46 5.98
C ARG A 22 15.99 -9.57 4.85
N SER A 23 14.98 -9.99 4.08
CA SER A 23 14.36 -9.14 3.06
C SER A 23 13.87 -7.85 3.72
N GLN A 24 14.68 -6.80 3.64
CA GLN A 24 14.35 -5.50 4.21
C GLN A 24 13.15 -5.01 3.40
N ILE A 25 12.04 -4.79 4.08
CA ILE A 25 10.85 -4.20 3.45
C ILE A 25 11.28 -2.79 3.05
N THR A 26 11.49 -2.58 1.75
CA THR A 26 11.89 -1.29 1.23
C THR A 26 10.64 -0.41 1.04
N ALA A 27 10.82 0.91 1.03
CA ALA A 27 9.75 1.83 0.66
C ALA A 27 9.15 1.48 -0.71
N ALA A 28 9.98 1.05 -1.67
CA ALA A 28 9.53 0.56 -2.97
C ALA A 28 8.62 -0.68 -2.85
N SER A 29 9.00 -1.67 -2.03
CA SER A 29 8.17 -2.85 -1.75
C SER A 29 6.83 -2.48 -1.13
N MET A 30 6.79 -1.52 -0.20
CA MET A 30 5.55 -1.04 0.41
C MET A 30 4.63 -0.36 -0.60
N VAL A 31 5.19 0.45 -1.49
CA VAL A 31 4.44 1.12 -2.55
C VAL A 31 3.85 0.10 -3.52
N GLU A 32 4.65 -0.87 -3.98
CA GLU A 32 4.19 -1.92 -4.88
C GLU A 32 3.11 -2.80 -4.25
N GLU A 33 3.25 -3.15 -2.97
CA GLU A 33 2.34 -4.08 -2.29
C GLU A 33 1.04 -3.42 -1.83
N PHE A 34 1.05 -2.16 -1.39
CA PHE A 34 -0.13 -1.52 -0.78
C PHE A 34 -0.68 -0.34 -1.58
N ILE A 35 0.16 0.50 -2.18
CA ILE A 35 -0.29 1.74 -2.84
C ILE A 35 -0.74 1.49 -4.28
N VAL A 36 0.04 0.72 -5.05
CA VAL A 36 -0.28 0.40 -6.45
C VAL A 36 -1.65 -0.28 -6.60
N PRO A 37 -2.04 -1.27 -5.76
CA PRO A 37 -3.36 -1.89 -5.84
C PRO A 37 -4.50 -0.91 -5.56
N VAL A 38 -4.33 -0.02 -4.56
CA VAL A 38 -5.32 1.02 -4.23
C VAL A 38 -5.51 1.98 -5.41
N MET A 39 -4.42 2.40 -6.06
CA MET A 39 -4.55 3.26 -7.25
C MET A 39 -5.19 2.55 -8.43
N LYS A 40 -4.85 1.29 -8.71
CA LYS A 40 -5.53 0.50 -9.75
C LYS A 40 -7.03 0.41 -9.50
N MET A 41 -7.44 0.22 -8.24
CA MET A 41 -8.85 0.23 -7.87
C MET A 41 -9.50 1.61 -8.09
N GLY A 42 -8.83 2.70 -7.72
CA GLY A 42 -9.30 4.06 -8.00
C GLY A 42 -9.56 4.29 -9.49
N LEU A 43 -8.62 3.86 -10.35
CA LEU A 43 -8.78 3.92 -11.80
C LEU A 43 -10.01 3.13 -12.28
N LEU A 44 -10.18 1.88 -11.80
CA LEU A 44 -11.34 1.05 -12.15
C LEU A 44 -12.66 1.64 -11.64
N CYS A 45 -12.68 2.28 -10.47
CA CYS A 45 -13.87 2.98 -9.97
C CYS A 45 -14.22 4.22 -10.79
N SER A 46 -13.22 4.84 -11.41
CA SER A 46 -13.35 6.03 -12.25
C SER A 46 -13.67 5.75 -13.71
N ALA A 47 -13.92 4.48 -14.10
CA ALA A 47 -14.24 4.13 -15.48
C ALA A 47 -15.40 4.99 -16.04
N THR A 48 -15.24 5.40 -17.30
CA THR A 48 -16.21 6.28 -17.98
C THR A 48 -17.59 5.65 -18.01
N SER A 49 -17.67 4.37 -18.40
CA SER A 49 -18.92 3.62 -18.37
C SER A 49 -19.25 3.13 -16.96
N ARG A 50 -20.52 3.26 -16.56
CA ARG A 50 -21.00 2.71 -15.27
C ARG A 50 -20.85 1.19 -15.19
N SER A 51 -21.03 0.48 -16.30
CA SER A 51 -20.97 -0.99 -16.33
C SER A 51 -19.54 -1.53 -16.19
N GLU A 52 -18.54 -0.69 -16.47
CA GLU A 52 -17.12 -1.05 -16.36
C GLU A 52 -16.54 -0.70 -14.98
N ARG A 53 -17.27 0.10 -14.18
CA ARG A 53 -16.82 0.44 -12.83
C ARG A 53 -16.82 -0.79 -11.95
N MET A 54 -15.80 -0.87 -11.10
CA MET A 54 -15.77 -1.88 -10.06
C MET A 54 -17.01 -1.74 -9.14
N ILE A 55 -17.71 -2.85 -8.91
CA ILE A 55 -18.85 -2.88 -8.02
C ILE A 55 -18.38 -2.57 -6.59
N MET A 56 -19.12 -1.72 -5.87
CA MET A 56 -18.70 -1.20 -4.56
C MET A 56 -18.38 -2.30 -3.54
N THR A 57 -19.13 -3.41 -3.53
CA THR A 57 -18.83 -4.56 -2.67
C THR A 57 -17.44 -5.12 -2.91
N LEU A 58 -17.01 -5.20 -4.18
CA LEU A 58 -15.67 -5.68 -4.54
C LEU A 58 -14.59 -4.68 -4.12
N VAL A 59 -14.87 -3.37 -4.24
CA VAL A 59 -13.97 -2.31 -3.77
C VAL A 59 -13.73 -2.45 -2.27
N VAL A 60 -14.81 -2.56 -1.48
CA VAL A 60 -14.74 -2.67 -0.02
C VAL A 60 -13.98 -3.93 0.40
N ASN A 61 -14.28 -5.08 -0.20
CA ASN A 61 -13.58 -6.33 0.13
C ASN A 61 -12.07 -6.21 -0.14
N LYS A 62 -11.68 -5.67 -1.30
CA LYS A 62 -10.26 -5.48 -1.63
C LYS A 62 -9.57 -4.49 -0.69
N LEU A 63 -10.24 -3.41 -0.28
CA LEU A 63 -9.68 -2.47 0.71
C LEU A 63 -9.48 -3.13 2.08
N ILE A 64 -10.41 -3.99 2.50
CA ILE A 64 -10.29 -4.76 3.74
C ILE A 64 -9.07 -5.69 3.66
N ASP A 65 -8.91 -6.41 2.55
CA ASP A 65 -7.78 -7.32 2.34
C ASP A 65 -6.44 -6.57 2.42
N ILE A 66 -6.31 -5.44 1.70
CA ILE A 66 -5.11 -4.58 1.71
C ILE A 66 -4.82 -4.08 3.15
N LYS A 67 -5.86 -3.63 3.86
CA LYS A 67 -5.73 -3.18 5.26
C LYS A 67 -5.24 -4.30 6.16
N GLN A 68 -5.77 -5.52 6.03
CA GLN A 68 -5.36 -6.65 6.87
C GLN A 68 -3.90 -7.03 6.61
N SER A 69 -3.50 -7.18 5.36
CA SER A 69 -2.11 -7.45 4.99
C SER A 69 -1.14 -6.39 5.54
N PHE A 70 -1.52 -5.11 5.46
CA PHE A 70 -0.71 -4.03 6.03
C PHE A 70 -0.59 -4.12 7.55
N LEU A 71 -1.69 -4.42 8.26
CA LEU A 71 -1.70 -4.58 9.71
C LEU A 71 -0.87 -5.80 10.15
N GLU A 72 -0.94 -6.91 9.42
CA GLU A 72 -0.12 -8.09 9.65
C GLU A 72 1.37 -7.75 9.53
N LEU A 73 1.75 -7.07 8.44
CA LEU A 73 3.13 -6.61 8.22
C LEU A 73 3.61 -5.71 9.36
N LYS A 74 2.81 -4.72 9.75
CA LYS A 74 3.12 -3.82 10.88
C LYS A 74 3.27 -4.59 12.20
N SER A 75 2.39 -5.55 12.47
CA SER A 75 2.43 -6.37 13.69
C SER A 75 3.67 -7.27 13.75
N ASN A 76 4.11 -7.76 12.58
CA ASN A 76 5.29 -8.61 12.45
C ASN A 76 6.57 -7.80 12.64
N ASN A 77 6.56 -6.50 12.31
CA ASN A 77 7.66 -5.59 12.59
C ASN A 77 7.75 -5.25 14.08
N LYS A 78 6.61 -4.99 14.75
CA LYS A 78 6.55 -4.67 16.18
C LYS A 78 7.00 -5.82 17.09
N ARG A 79 6.75 -7.08 16.71
CA ARG A 79 7.18 -8.27 17.47
C ARG A 79 8.68 -8.58 17.38
N ARG A 80 9.44 -7.80 16.59
CA ARG A 80 10.86 -8.03 16.32
C ARG A 80 11.78 -6.94 16.89
N ILE A 81 11.21 -5.94 17.56
CA ILE A 81 11.89 -4.90 18.36
C ILE A 81 11.70 -5.27 19.83
#